data_AF-H9GB08-F1
#
_entry.id   AF-H9GB08-F1
#
_cell.length_a   1.000
_cell.length_b   1.000
_cell.length_c   1.000
_cell.angle_alpha   90.00
_cell.angle_beta   90.00
_cell.angle_gamma   90.00
#
_symmetry.space_group_name_H-M   'P 1'
#
loop_
_entity.id
_entity.type
_entity.pdbx_description
1 polymer ?
#
loop_
_entity_poly.entity_id
_entity_poly.type
_entity_poly.pdbx_seq_one_letter_code
_entity_poly.pdbx_strand_id
1 'polypeptide(L)'
;MPGRGLPTGVVLPEAGDLLRVELEAPGRAGGGGPAAQHLDEERGGGHGEGHSDGARPRQAPHPGRGGRHASSASEGPLGRRQSSSKGQPITAAGPFPLSARDRKQPMAAPFACHFPSSLAFVCVTQLYRPMVVGGSYIHPADVVESARLIGGGLTVPRHLPPSTNRGWDRSRERPGRRSKRSKMASEAKFHPSEHQHLRYNPLRDDWVLVSAHRMRRPWQGQVEEPTQDDVPRHDPANPLCPGAQRANGKVNPDYESTFVFDNDFPALQPDAPEPDADGHPLLRAASARGVCKVMCFHPWSDLTLPLMSLAEIRNVVDKWTEIAVELGASYSWVQIFENKGAMMGCSNPHPHCQIWASNFLPNEATLEDRTQKQYLAKHGVPMLLDYAQLEAERKERIVVENTDWLVVVPYWATWPFQTLLLPRRHISRLQDLQESERDSLASIMKRLLSKYDNLFQISFPYSMGWHGAPTGSYLDADCSHWQLHAHYYPPLLRSASVRKFMVGYEMLAQAQRDLTPEQAAERLRNVPEEHYRLKEKDAS
;
A
#
# COMPACT_ATOMS: atom_id res chain seq x y z
N MET A 1 -18.56 22.47 -59.94
CA MET A 1 -18.81 21.23 -60.71
C MET A 1 -17.92 20.14 -60.16
N PRO A 2 -18.50 19.09 -59.57
CA PRO A 2 -17.83 17.99 -58.88
C PRO A 2 -17.64 16.77 -59.79
N GLY A 3 -16.98 15.71 -59.31
CA GLY A 3 -17.27 14.37 -59.84
C GLY A 3 -16.29 13.25 -59.52
N ARG A 4 -16.83 12.28 -58.75
CA ARG A 4 -16.53 10.82 -58.74
C ARG A 4 -15.32 10.38 -57.92
N GLY A 5 -15.36 9.36 -57.06
CA GLY A 5 -16.40 8.40 -56.70
C GLY A 5 -15.78 7.33 -55.79
N LEU A 6 -16.54 6.81 -54.83
CA LEU A 6 -16.20 5.68 -53.95
C LEU A 6 -15.93 4.38 -54.75
N PRO A 7 -15.26 3.40 -54.12
CA PRO A 7 -16.07 2.27 -53.67
C PRO A 7 -15.76 1.76 -52.25
N THR A 8 -16.76 1.05 -51.76
CA THR A 8 -17.00 0.40 -50.47
C THR A 8 -16.16 -0.87 -50.21
N GLY A 9 -15.73 -1.04 -48.95
CA GLY A 9 -15.96 -2.22 -48.11
C GLY A 9 -15.12 -3.49 -48.34
N VAL A 10 -14.28 -3.85 -47.35
CA VAL A 10 -13.94 -5.24 -46.93
C VAL A 10 -13.57 -5.20 -45.44
N VAL A 11 -14.47 -5.62 -44.54
CA VAL A 11 -14.45 -6.83 -43.69
C VAL A 11 -13.32 -6.90 -42.64
N LEU A 12 -13.72 -6.75 -41.36
CA LEU A 12 -12.99 -7.14 -40.15
C LEU A 12 -12.92 -8.67 -40.04
N PRO A 13 -11.80 -9.29 -39.58
CA PRO A 13 -11.85 -10.65 -39.08
C PRO A 13 -12.13 -10.69 -37.58
N GLU A 14 -13.06 -11.56 -37.22
CA GLU A 14 -13.42 -11.97 -35.87
C GLU A 14 -12.28 -12.69 -35.15
N ALA A 15 -12.34 -12.62 -33.82
CA ALA A 15 -11.53 -13.38 -32.89
C ALA A 15 -11.85 -14.89 -32.96
N GLY A 16 -10.81 -15.72 -32.91
CA GLY A 16 -10.91 -17.17 -32.75
C GLY A 16 -9.52 -17.81 -32.57
N ASP A 17 -9.23 -18.17 -31.33
CA ASP A 17 -8.38 -19.26 -30.82
C ASP A 17 -7.05 -19.62 -31.53
N LEU A 18 -5.93 -19.51 -30.80
CA LEU A 18 -5.26 -20.67 -30.18
C LEU A 18 -3.90 -20.27 -29.57
N LEU A 19 -3.77 -20.54 -28.27
CA LEU A 19 -2.51 -20.72 -27.59
C LEU A 19 -1.68 -21.82 -28.25
N ARG A 20 -0.44 -21.50 -28.65
CA ARG A 20 0.71 -22.40 -28.57
C ARG A 20 1.92 -21.62 -28.13
N VAL A 21 2.30 -21.83 -26.88
CA VAL A 21 3.61 -21.48 -26.33
C VAL A 21 4.55 -22.62 -26.73
N GLU A 22 5.43 -22.39 -27.68
CA GLU A 22 6.59 -23.25 -27.88
C GLU A 22 7.73 -22.76 -26.99
N LEU A 23 8.14 -23.65 -26.08
CA LEU A 23 9.35 -23.55 -25.28
C LEU A 23 10.54 -23.86 -26.20
N GLU A 24 11.30 -22.85 -26.60
CA GLU A 24 12.64 -23.06 -27.15
C GLU A 24 13.70 -22.67 -26.11
N ALA A 25 14.46 -23.67 -25.70
CA ALA A 25 15.68 -23.53 -24.92
C ALA A 25 16.84 -23.09 -25.85
N PRO A 26 17.75 -22.19 -25.43
CA PRO A 26 18.99 -22.01 -26.16
C PRO A 26 20.08 -22.94 -25.61
N GLY A 27 20.54 -23.83 -26.47
CA GLY A 27 21.74 -24.64 -26.28
C GLY A 27 23.03 -23.81 -26.34
N ARG A 28 24.04 -24.31 -25.62
CA ARG A 28 25.43 -23.85 -25.62
C ARG A 28 26.12 -24.07 -26.96
N ALA A 29 26.84 -23.04 -27.43
CA ALA A 29 28.19 -23.06 -28.04
C ALA A 29 28.57 -21.58 -28.25
N GLY A 30 29.77 -21.06 -27.99
CA GLY A 30 31.09 -21.65 -27.86
C GLY A 30 32.06 -20.86 -28.75
N GLY A 31 32.94 -20.06 -28.13
CA GLY A 31 34.26 -19.71 -28.68
C GLY A 31 34.40 -18.43 -29.51
N GLY A 32 35.38 -17.59 -29.10
CA GLY A 32 36.08 -16.68 -30.01
C GLY A 32 36.31 -15.24 -29.51
N GLY A 33 37.34 -15.02 -28.69
CA GLY A 33 38.14 -13.77 -28.78
C GLY A 33 39.26 -13.96 -29.82
N PRO A 34 40.23 -13.03 -30.01
CA PRO A 34 40.48 -11.80 -29.24
C PRO A 34 40.92 -10.56 -30.09
N ALA A 35 41.25 -9.47 -29.38
CA ALA A 35 42.24 -8.39 -29.73
C ALA A 35 41.88 -7.41 -30.87
N ALA A 36 42.34 -6.16 -30.95
CA ALA A 36 43.02 -5.17 -30.10
C ALA A 36 43.18 -3.88 -30.97
N GLN A 37 43.76 -2.82 -30.37
CA GLN A 37 44.41 -1.64 -30.98
C GLN A 37 43.53 -0.37 -31.10
N HIS A 38 43.80 0.69 -30.32
CA HIS A 38 44.89 1.70 -30.38
C HIS A 38 44.77 2.69 -31.54
N LEU A 39 44.70 3.98 -31.17
CA LEU A 39 45.08 5.25 -31.83
C LEU A 39 44.54 6.32 -30.84
N ASP A 40 45.25 7.01 -29.96
CA ASP A 40 46.52 7.77 -29.97
C ASP A 40 46.62 8.97 -30.93
N GLU A 41 47.17 10.04 -30.35
CA GLU A 41 47.63 11.33 -30.91
C GLU A 41 46.60 12.44 -31.21
N GLU A 42 46.88 13.74 -31.01
CA GLU A 42 47.79 14.54 -30.17
C GLU A 42 47.57 16.02 -30.60
N ARG A 43 47.77 16.98 -29.68
CA ARG A 43 48.19 18.39 -29.89
C ARG A 43 47.23 19.35 -30.66
N GLY A 44 47.12 20.63 -30.32
CA GLY A 44 47.81 21.48 -29.36
C GLY A 44 47.65 22.96 -29.74
N GLY A 45 47.76 23.86 -28.74
CA GLY A 45 48.07 25.30 -28.86
C GLY A 45 46.97 26.21 -29.42
N GLY A 46 46.74 27.45 -28.95
CA GLY A 46 47.43 28.29 -27.98
C GLY A 46 47.01 29.76 -28.15
N HIS A 47 47.27 30.57 -27.11
CA HIS A 47 47.24 32.05 -27.02
C HIS A 47 45.87 32.76 -27.00
N GLY A 48 45.63 33.82 -26.22
CA GLY A 48 46.43 34.65 -25.29
C GLY A 48 45.52 35.81 -24.84
N GLU A 49 45.55 36.27 -23.58
CA GLU A 49 46.08 37.57 -23.08
C GLU A 49 45.25 37.86 -21.80
N GLY A 50 45.67 38.48 -20.69
CA GLY A 50 46.90 39.14 -20.24
C GLY A 50 46.56 40.04 -19.02
N HIS A 51 47.55 40.26 -18.14
CA HIS A 51 47.66 41.30 -17.07
C HIS A 51 46.86 41.12 -15.76
N SER A 52 47.39 41.35 -14.53
CA SER A 52 48.71 41.81 -14.05
C SER A 52 48.76 41.77 -12.50
N ASP A 53 49.97 41.52 -11.94
CA ASP A 53 50.53 41.94 -10.63
C ASP A 53 49.86 41.52 -9.29
N GLY A 54 50.57 41.15 -8.21
CA GLY A 54 52.00 41.07 -7.92
C GLY A 54 52.26 40.78 -6.42
N ALA A 55 53.39 40.13 -6.14
CA ALA A 55 54.20 40.13 -4.90
C ALA A 55 53.73 39.48 -3.56
N ARG A 56 54.44 38.40 -3.19
CA ARG A 56 54.76 37.85 -1.84
C ARG A 56 55.93 38.65 -1.19
N PRO A 57 56.52 38.25 -0.03
CA PRO A 57 56.04 37.75 1.29
C PRO A 57 56.75 38.43 2.50
N ARG A 58 56.44 38.06 3.77
CA ARG A 58 57.40 37.64 4.85
C ARG A 58 56.83 37.67 6.29
N GLN A 59 57.14 36.56 7.01
CA GLN A 59 57.67 36.38 8.38
C GLN A 59 57.01 36.95 9.66
N ALA A 60 57.10 36.11 10.70
CA ALA A 60 56.71 36.26 12.12
C ALA A 60 57.46 37.40 12.88
N PRO A 61 57.06 37.71 14.14
CA PRO A 61 57.73 37.08 15.29
C PRO A 61 56.89 36.89 16.59
N HIS A 62 57.44 36.11 17.53
CA HIS A 62 57.12 36.04 18.98
C HIS A 62 57.68 37.25 19.76
N PRO A 63 57.15 37.55 20.97
CA PRO A 63 57.82 37.23 22.26
C PRO A 63 56.77 36.81 23.34
N GLY A 64 57.00 36.38 24.60
CA GLY A 64 58.15 36.17 25.46
C GLY A 64 57.77 36.26 26.96
N ARG A 65 58.03 35.20 27.74
CA ARG A 65 58.44 35.08 29.18
C ARG A 65 57.54 35.45 30.40
N GLY A 66 57.58 34.53 31.39
CA GLY A 66 57.60 34.73 32.87
C GLY A 66 56.43 34.05 33.61
N GLY A 67 56.54 33.24 34.67
CA GLY A 67 57.59 32.86 35.63
C GLY A 67 57.08 31.73 36.57
N ARG A 68 57.96 31.25 37.45
CA ARG A 68 57.92 30.00 38.26
C ARG A 68 57.16 30.11 39.61
N HIS A 69 56.72 28.96 40.16
CA HIS A 69 56.86 28.43 41.56
C HIS A 69 55.83 27.27 41.75
N ALA A 70 56.18 26.00 42.03
CA ALA A 70 56.62 25.37 43.29
C ALA A 70 55.68 25.71 44.48
N SER A 71 55.11 24.82 45.30
CA SER A 71 55.50 23.48 45.78
C SER A 71 54.42 22.89 46.72
N SER A 72 54.59 21.61 47.08
CA SER A 72 54.21 20.89 48.34
C SER A 72 52.73 20.61 48.61
N ALA A 73 52.30 19.33 48.63
CA ALA A 73 52.38 18.33 49.73
C ALA A 73 51.31 18.63 50.82
N SER A 74 50.52 17.70 51.35
CA SER A 74 50.88 16.38 51.89
C SER A 74 49.62 15.53 52.21
N GLU A 75 49.78 14.21 52.09
CA GLU A 75 49.43 13.12 53.05
C GLU A 75 48.14 13.28 53.89
N GLY A 76 47.14 12.37 53.81
CA GLY A 76 47.13 11.01 54.43
C GLY A 76 46.55 11.06 55.87
N PRO A 77 46.14 9.96 56.55
CA PRO A 77 46.20 8.55 56.15
C PRO A 77 45.01 7.63 56.61
N LEU A 78 45.04 6.40 56.05
CA LEU A 78 44.83 5.05 56.64
C LEU A 78 43.65 4.70 57.59
N GLY A 79 42.96 3.60 57.22
CA GLY A 79 42.27 2.68 58.12
C GLY A 79 41.95 1.32 57.48
N ARG A 80 42.76 0.29 57.79
CA ARG A 80 42.62 -1.14 57.39
C ARG A 80 41.58 -1.91 58.24
N ARG A 81 40.99 -2.96 57.67
CA ARG A 81 40.95 -4.40 58.11
C ARG A 81 40.05 -5.21 57.14
N GLN A 82 40.54 -6.23 56.42
CA GLN A 82 40.58 -7.69 56.75
C GLN A 82 39.18 -8.29 57.03
N SER A 83 38.72 -9.45 56.52
CA SER A 83 39.35 -10.67 55.98
C SER A 83 38.32 -11.70 55.45
N SER A 84 38.74 -12.55 54.48
CA SER A 84 38.46 -14.01 54.28
C SER A 84 37.01 -14.55 54.22
N SER A 85 36.60 -15.39 53.25
CA SER A 85 37.02 -16.80 53.01
C SER A 85 36.37 -17.31 51.69
N LYS A 86 37.10 -17.89 50.72
CA LYS A 86 37.49 -19.30 50.47
C LYS A 86 36.36 -20.37 50.51
N GLY A 87 36.14 -21.04 49.38
CA GLY A 87 35.42 -22.32 49.27
C GLY A 87 35.14 -22.81 47.83
N GLN A 88 36.05 -23.62 47.28
CA GLN A 88 35.89 -24.59 46.16
C GLN A 88 36.62 -25.87 46.63
N PRO A 89 36.57 -27.06 45.96
CA PRO A 89 35.74 -27.62 44.87
C PRO A 89 35.33 -29.10 45.17
N ILE A 90 34.90 -29.91 44.17
CA ILE A 90 35.00 -31.40 44.00
C ILE A 90 34.06 -31.80 42.81
N THR A 91 34.53 -32.07 41.57
CA THR A 91 34.89 -33.38 40.90
C THR A 91 33.84 -34.50 41.01
N ALA A 92 33.53 -35.40 40.06
CA ALA A 92 33.84 -35.69 38.65
C ALA A 92 33.03 -36.97 38.25
N ALA A 93 33.07 -37.33 36.95
CA ALA A 93 32.89 -38.69 36.36
C ALA A 93 31.48 -39.18 35.93
N GLY A 94 31.45 -39.77 34.71
CA GLY A 94 30.29 -40.31 33.99
C GLY A 94 30.05 -41.83 34.16
N PRO A 95 29.87 -42.60 33.06
CA PRO A 95 28.57 -43.11 32.60
C PRO A 95 28.44 -44.66 32.60
N PHE A 96 27.22 -45.20 32.37
CA PHE A 96 26.83 -46.43 31.59
C PHE A 96 25.47 -47.05 32.05
N PRO A 97 24.81 -47.94 31.24
CA PRO A 97 23.35 -48.08 31.13
C PRO A 97 22.85 -49.49 31.54
N LEU A 98 21.56 -49.81 31.35
CA LEU A 98 20.91 -51.14 31.13
C LEU A 98 19.38 -50.97 31.35
N SER A 99 18.52 -51.09 30.31
CA SER A 99 17.86 -52.28 29.74
C SER A 99 16.45 -52.62 30.31
N ALA A 100 15.44 -52.42 29.45
CA ALA A 100 14.35 -53.32 29.05
C ALA A 100 13.26 -53.86 30.03
N ARG A 101 12.00 -53.69 29.57
CA ARG A 101 10.74 -54.48 29.79
C ARG A 101 10.11 -54.34 31.20
N ASP A 102 8.79 -54.27 31.42
CA ASP A 102 7.61 -54.73 30.68
C ASP A 102 6.33 -54.02 31.19
N ARG A 103 5.36 -53.84 30.28
CA ARG A 103 3.87 -53.85 30.39
C ARG A 103 3.08 -53.23 31.57
N LYS A 104 2.11 -52.39 31.14
CA LYS A 104 0.68 -52.21 31.51
C LYS A 104 0.26 -51.01 32.40
N GLN A 105 -0.61 -50.20 31.77
CA GLN A 105 -1.52 -49.11 32.21
C GLN A 105 -2.20 -49.29 33.60
N PRO A 106 -2.62 -48.19 34.31
CA PRO A 106 -3.79 -47.37 33.90
C PRO A 106 -3.79 -45.84 34.22
N MET A 107 -4.71 -45.15 33.52
CA MET A 107 -5.46 -43.91 33.79
C MET A 107 -5.14 -43.07 35.04
N ALA A 108 -4.86 -41.76 34.86
CA ALA A 108 -5.58 -40.59 35.43
C ALA A 108 -4.73 -39.29 35.34
N ALA A 109 -5.41 -38.17 35.06
CA ALA A 109 -4.92 -36.81 34.78
C ALA A 109 -4.37 -36.03 36.02
N PRO A 110 -4.10 -34.71 35.96
CA PRO A 110 -3.53 -33.85 34.90
C PRO A 110 -2.28 -33.07 35.39
N PHE A 111 -1.37 -32.71 34.48
CA PHE A 111 -0.38 -31.64 34.74
C PHE A 111 -0.83 -30.35 34.06
N ALA A 112 -0.97 -29.31 34.88
CA ALA A 112 -1.21 -27.94 34.47
C ALA A 112 0.07 -27.32 33.92
N CYS A 113 0.01 -26.78 32.70
CA CYS A 113 0.98 -25.81 32.21
C CYS A 113 0.21 -24.54 31.82
N HIS A 114 0.55 -23.44 32.49
CA HIS A 114 0.04 -22.10 32.25
C HIS A 114 0.51 -21.58 30.88
N PHE A 115 -0.44 -21.20 30.03
CA PHE A 115 -0.25 -20.30 28.89
C PHE A 115 -0.96 -18.98 29.19
N PRO A 116 -0.36 -17.81 28.91
CA PRO A 116 -1.05 -16.53 29.06
C PRO A 116 -2.03 -16.27 27.90
N SER A 117 -3.32 -16.24 28.27
CA SER A 117 -4.42 -15.36 27.84
C SER A 117 -4.39 -14.79 26.40
N SER A 118 -5.10 -15.36 25.42
CA SER A 118 -6.55 -15.26 25.12
C SER A 118 -7.03 -13.93 24.52
N LEU A 119 -7.16 -13.89 23.18
CA LEU A 119 -8.18 -13.10 22.48
C LEU A 119 -9.55 -13.73 22.79
N ALA A 120 -10.37 -13.06 23.58
CA ALA A 120 -11.76 -13.44 23.81
C ALA A 120 -12.63 -12.91 22.65
N PHE A 121 -13.09 -13.81 21.79
CA PHE A 121 -14.25 -13.57 20.93
C PHE A 121 -15.49 -13.49 21.83
N VAL A 122 -15.98 -12.28 22.08
CA VAL A 122 -17.30 -12.09 22.71
C VAL A 122 -18.37 -12.30 21.63
N CYS A 123 -18.94 -13.50 21.63
CA CYS A 123 -20.11 -13.84 20.84
C CYS A 123 -21.35 -13.27 21.55
N VAL A 124 -21.78 -12.05 21.18
CA VAL A 124 -23.07 -11.50 21.62
C VAL A 124 -24.18 -12.14 20.78
N THR A 125 -24.73 -13.26 21.24
CA THR A 125 -26.05 -13.73 20.81
C THR A 125 -27.12 -12.83 21.42
N GLN A 126 -27.49 -11.76 20.71
CA GLN A 126 -28.70 -11.01 21.01
C GLN A 126 -29.92 -11.77 20.47
N LEU A 127 -30.75 -12.23 21.41
CA LEU A 127 -32.06 -12.83 21.20
C LEU A 127 -33.00 -11.85 20.47
N TYR A 128 -33.17 -12.02 19.16
CA TYR A 128 -34.32 -11.45 18.46
C TYR A 128 -35.51 -12.39 18.60
N ARG A 129 -36.50 -11.97 19.41
CA ARG A 129 -37.86 -12.53 19.38
C ARG A 129 -38.50 -12.23 18.02
N PRO A 130 -39.04 -13.21 17.28
CA PRO A 130 -39.85 -12.91 16.11
C PRO A 130 -41.25 -12.47 16.55
N MET A 131 -41.62 -11.25 16.18
CA MET A 131 -43.00 -10.76 16.24
C MET A 131 -43.72 -11.25 14.97
N VAL A 132 -44.58 -12.25 15.12
CA VAL A 132 -45.44 -12.75 14.04
C VAL A 132 -46.76 -11.98 14.06
N VAL A 133 -47.05 -11.30 12.96
CA VAL A 133 -48.42 -10.89 12.60
C VAL A 133 -48.62 -11.24 11.11
N GLY A 134 -49.58 -12.13 10.83
CA GLY A 134 -50.01 -12.50 9.47
C GLY A 134 -49.49 -13.88 9.04
N GLY A 135 -50.31 -14.90 9.25
CA GLY A 135 -49.93 -16.30 9.12
C GLY A 135 -49.83 -16.85 7.69
N SER A 136 -49.02 -17.90 7.54
CA SER A 136 -49.39 -19.23 7.03
C SER A 136 -48.13 -20.09 7.03
N TYR A 137 -48.16 -21.18 7.80
CA TYR A 137 -47.09 -22.17 7.92
C TYR A 137 -47.27 -23.23 6.82
N ILE A 138 -46.20 -23.58 6.10
CA ILE A 138 -46.10 -24.85 5.35
C ILE A 138 -44.76 -25.48 5.71
N HIS A 139 -44.81 -26.71 6.23
CA HIS A 139 -43.68 -27.52 6.67
C HIS A 139 -43.24 -28.43 5.51
N PRO A 140 -41.94 -28.63 5.24
CA PRO A 140 -41.49 -29.76 4.43
C PRO A 140 -40.60 -30.69 5.25
N ALA A 141 -41.12 -31.89 5.49
CA ALA A 141 -40.32 -33.09 5.76
C ALA A 141 -40.61 -34.10 4.63
N ASP A 142 -39.58 -34.87 4.31
CA ASP A 142 -39.54 -36.07 3.47
C ASP A 142 -39.54 -35.86 1.94
N VAL A 143 -38.39 -36.07 1.29
CA VAL A 143 -38.05 -37.31 0.55
C VAL A 143 -36.54 -37.31 0.25
N VAL A 144 -35.86 -38.38 0.69
CA VAL A 144 -34.48 -38.77 0.35
C VAL A 144 -34.54 -39.96 -0.61
N GLU A 145 -33.45 -40.17 -1.37
CA GLU A 145 -33.11 -41.28 -2.28
C GLU A 145 -33.73 -41.23 -3.69
N SER A 146 -33.00 -41.42 -4.79
CA SER A 146 -31.73 -42.12 -4.99
C SER A 146 -31.15 -41.79 -6.37
N ALA A 147 -29.82 -41.74 -6.49
CA ALA A 147 -29.07 -41.60 -7.74
C ALA A 147 -28.58 -42.98 -8.21
N ARG A 148 -28.92 -43.37 -9.45
CA ARG A 148 -28.12 -44.31 -10.26
C ARG A 148 -28.18 -43.94 -11.75
N LEU A 149 -26.98 -43.83 -12.31
CA LEU A 149 -26.63 -43.67 -13.73
C LEU A 149 -27.14 -44.83 -14.59
N ILE A 150 -27.58 -44.55 -15.83
CA ILE A 150 -27.13 -45.20 -17.09
C ILE A 150 -27.31 -44.19 -18.25
N GLY A 151 -26.30 -44.06 -19.12
CA GLY A 151 -26.25 -43.12 -20.23
C GLY A 151 -27.01 -43.54 -21.50
N GLY A 152 -26.95 -42.68 -22.52
CA GLY A 152 -27.42 -42.98 -23.87
C GLY A 152 -27.88 -41.73 -24.61
N GLY A 153 -27.33 -41.51 -25.79
CA GLY A 153 -27.48 -40.28 -26.58
C GLY A 153 -28.83 -40.06 -27.27
N LEU A 154 -28.84 -38.88 -27.91
CA LEU A 154 -29.53 -38.49 -29.15
C LEU A 154 -30.94 -37.86 -29.11
N THR A 155 -30.98 -36.76 -29.87
CA THR A 155 -32.05 -36.19 -30.70
C THR A 155 -33.11 -35.26 -30.10
N VAL A 156 -33.10 -34.05 -30.67
CA VAL A 156 -34.10 -32.97 -30.57
C VAL A 156 -35.29 -33.29 -31.49
N PRO A 157 -36.53 -33.04 -31.05
CA PRO A 157 -37.64 -32.82 -31.98
C PRO A 157 -38.21 -31.39 -31.90
N ARG A 158 -38.38 -30.79 -33.08
CA ARG A 158 -39.23 -29.63 -33.35
C ARG A 158 -40.72 -30.03 -33.39
N HIS A 159 -41.56 -29.00 -33.18
CA HIS A 159 -42.98 -28.84 -33.56
C HIS A 159 -44.06 -29.24 -32.54
N LEU A 160 -44.79 -28.21 -32.10
CA LEU A 160 -46.17 -28.27 -31.59
C LEU A 160 -47.07 -27.34 -32.43
N PRO A 161 -48.34 -27.72 -32.72
CA PRO A 161 -49.26 -27.00 -33.61
C PRO A 161 -50.20 -26.00 -32.86
N PRO A 162 -51.00 -25.18 -33.56
CA PRO A 162 -51.65 -24.00 -32.99
C PRO A 162 -53.08 -24.25 -32.48
N SER A 163 -53.50 -23.54 -31.42
CA SER A 163 -54.89 -23.56 -30.95
C SER A 163 -55.49 -22.15 -30.78
N THR A 164 -56.27 -21.77 -31.78
CA THR A 164 -57.58 -21.06 -31.77
C THR A 164 -57.94 -20.07 -30.64
N ASN A 165 -58.21 -18.84 -31.10
CA ASN A 165 -59.06 -17.80 -30.51
C ASN A 165 -60.38 -18.30 -29.89
N ARG A 166 -60.71 -17.83 -28.70
CA ARG A 166 -62.09 -17.65 -28.23
C ARG A 166 -62.21 -16.32 -27.47
N GLY A 167 -63.02 -15.43 -28.03
CA GLY A 167 -63.28 -14.10 -27.49
C GLY A 167 -64.07 -14.15 -26.19
N TRP A 168 -63.78 -13.18 -25.32
CA TRP A 168 -64.66 -12.73 -24.26
C TRP A 168 -64.79 -11.22 -24.37
N ASP A 169 -65.97 -10.82 -24.79
CA ASP A 169 -66.51 -9.47 -24.77
C ASP A 169 -66.57 -8.94 -23.32
N ARG A 170 -66.04 -7.72 -23.12
CA ARG A 170 -66.34 -6.88 -21.96
C ARG A 170 -66.48 -5.42 -22.41
N SER A 171 -67.55 -5.12 -23.14
CA SER A 171 -68.12 -3.77 -23.11
C SER A 171 -68.72 -3.47 -21.73
N ARG A 172 -68.04 -2.65 -20.92
CA ARG A 172 -68.59 -1.82 -19.81
C ARG A 172 -67.48 -0.91 -19.26
N GLU A 173 -67.06 0.06 -20.06
CA GLU A 173 -66.26 1.18 -19.54
C GLU A 173 -67.18 2.17 -18.82
N ARG A 174 -66.98 2.30 -17.51
CA ARG A 174 -67.51 3.43 -16.71
C ARG A 174 -66.63 4.67 -16.96
N PRO A 175 -67.20 5.86 -17.19
CA PRO A 175 -66.41 7.06 -17.39
C PRO A 175 -65.94 7.61 -16.05
N GLY A 176 -64.63 7.77 -15.87
CA GLY A 176 -64.09 8.53 -14.74
C GLY A 176 -62.74 8.04 -14.25
N ARG A 177 -61.78 8.97 -14.19
CA ARG A 177 -60.40 8.81 -13.70
C ARG A 177 -59.43 8.05 -14.60
N ARG A 178 -59.30 8.50 -15.85
CA ARG A 178 -57.94 8.70 -16.39
C ARG A 178 -57.31 9.86 -15.60
N SER A 179 -56.82 9.52 -14.41
CA SER A 179 -56.01 10.39 -13.57
C SER A 179 -54.88 10.95 -14.44
N LYS A 180 -54.69 12.26 -14.31
CA LYS A 180 -53.63 13.10 -14.89
C LYS A 180 -52.23 12.64 -14.44
N ARG A 181 -51.88 11.36 -14.62
CA ARG A 181 -50.59 10.78 -14.24
C ARG A 181 -49.60 10.69 -15.40
N SER A 182 -49.98 11.21 -16.58
CA SER A 182 -49.14 11.25 -17.78
C SER A 182 -48.71 12.67 -18.18
N LYS A 183 -48.74 13.65 -17.27
CA LYS A 183 -48.36 15.04 -17.58
C LYS A 183 -47.52 15.76 -16.52
N MET A 184 -46.86 15.01 -15.63
CA MET A 184 -45.77 15.50 -14.77
C MET A 184 -44.81 14.34 -14.44
N ALA A 185 -44.18 13.78 -15.46
CA ALA A 185 -42.80 13.35 -15.28
C ALA A 185 -41.99 14.51 -15.85
N SER A 186 -41.65 15.48 -15.00
CA SER A 186 -40.51 16.34 -15.32
C SER A 186 -39.34 15.40 -15.60
N GLU A 187 -38.63 15.55 -16.71
CA GLU A 187 -37.37 14.86 -16.93
C GLU A 187 -36.49 15.16 -15.71
N ALA A 188 -36.38 14.20 -14.79
CA ALA A 188 -35.61 14.38 -13.58
C ALA A 188 -34.15 14.48 -13.99
N LYS A 189 -33.60 15.69 -13.95
CA LYS A 189 -32.20 15.94 -14.29
C LYS A 189 -31.31 15.16 -13.31
N PHE A 190 -30.32 14.45 -13.83
CA PHE A 190 -29.39 13.71 -12.99
C PHE A 190 -28.46 14.68 -12.23
N HIS A 191 -28.40 14.53 -10.91
CA HIS A 191 -27.51 15.28 -10.03
C HIS A 191 -26.54 14.32 -9.34
N PRO A 192 -25.24 14.29 -9.73
CA PRO A 192 -24.25 13.38 -9.13
C PRO A 192 -24.08 13.52 -7.62
N SER A 193 -24.39 14.70 -7.07
CA SER A 193 -24.33 15.03 -5.64
C SER A 193 -25.53 14.53 -4.84
N GLU A 194 -26.56 13.97 -5.50
CA GLU A 194 -27.81 13.55 -4.85
C GLU A 194 -28.18 12.10 -5.21
N HIS A 195 -28.09 11.77 -6.50
CA HIS A 195 -28.51 10.49 -7.06
C HIS A 195 -27.39 9.44 -7.03
N GLN A 196 -27.79 8.20 -6.78
CA GLN A 196 -26.88 7.05 -6.83
C GLN A 196 -26.39 6.82 -8.26
N HIS A 197 -25.12 6.45 -8.39
CA HIS A 197 -24.51 6.11 -9.68
C HIS A 197 -23.28 5.22 -9.49
N LEU A 198 -22.79 4.64 -10.58
CA LEU A 198 -21.55 3.88 -10.61
C LEU A 198 -20.43 4.73 -11.24
N ARG A 199 -19.21 4.57 -10.73
CA ARG A 199 -17.98 5.12 -11.32
C ARG A 199 -17.00 4.00 -11.58
N TYR A 200 -16.41 3.97 -12.77
CA TYR A 200 -15.48 2.93 -13.18
C TYR A 200 -14.05 3.28 -12.74
N ASN A 201 -13.32 2.29 -12.23
CA ASN A 201 -11.91 2.36 -11.92
C ASN A 201 -11.11 1.69 -13.05
N PRO A 202 -10.42 2.46 -13.90
CA PRO A 202 -9.70 1.90 -15.04
C PRO A 202 -8.43 1.14 -14.62
N LEU A 203 -7.85 1.41 -13.44
CA LEU A 203 -6.68 0.68 -12.94
C LEU A 203 -7.03 -0.74 -12.51
N ARG A 204 -8.20 -0.92 -11.89
CA ARG A 204 -8.65 -2.21 -11.33
C ARG A 204 -9.65 -2.95 -12.19
N ASP A 205 -10.20 -2.30 -13.20
CA ASP A 205 -11.26 -2.84 -14.05
C ASP A 205 -12.54 -3.18 -13.26
N ASP A 206 -12.90 -2.32 -12.30
CA ASP A 206 -14.03 -2.51 -11.39
C ASP A 206 -14.91 -1.24 -11.26
N TRP A 207 -16.05 -1.37 -10.57
CA TRP A 207 -17.02 -0.30 -10.38
C TRP A 207 -17.22 0.05 -8.91
N VAL A 208 -17.38 1.34 -8.63
CA VAL A 208 -17.68 1.88 -7.29
C VAL A 208 -19.08 2.48 -7.27
N LEU A 209 -19.90 2.04 -6.32
CA LEU A 209 -21.23 2.61 -6.06
C LEU A 209 -21.11 3.91 -5.27
N VAL A 210 -21.57 5.02 -5.83
CA VAL A 210 -21.60 6.33 -5.18
C VAL A 210 -23.02 6.62 -4.72
N SER A 211 -23.20 6.89 -3.42
CA SER A 211 -24.50 7.17 -2.80
C SER A 211 -24.45 8.43 -1.93
N ALA A 212 -24.39 9.60 -2.58
CA ALA A 212 -24.12 10.90 -1.95
C ALA A 212 -25.04 11.28 -0.76
N HIS A 213 -26.30 10.81 -0.74
CA HIS A 213 -27.24 11.12 0.33
C HIS A 213 -26.99 10.35 1.65
N ARG A 214 -26.18 9.28 1.65
CA ARG A 214 -25.98 8.43 2.84
C ARG A 214 -25.28 9.13 4.00
N MET A 215 -24.56 10.23 3.74
CA MET A 215 -24.00 11.09 4.78
C MET A 215 -25.06 11.64 5.75
N ARG A 216 -26.33 11.75 5.34
CA ARG A 216 -27.43 12.24 6.20
C ARG A 216 -27.94 11.20 7.19
N ARG A 217 -27.54 9.93 7.08
CA ARG A 217 -27.96 8.88 8.02
C ARG A 217 -27.35 9.16 9.40
N PRO A 218 -28.15 9.21 10.48
CA PRO A 218 -27.62 9.33 11.84
C PRO A 218 -26.64 8.18 12.13
N TRP A 219 -25.43 8.51 12.62
CA TRP A 219 -24.47 7.50 13.06
C TRP A 219 -24.71 7.21 14.54
N GLN A 220 -24.97 5.95 14.86
CA GLN A 220 -25.12 5.43 16.23
C GLN A 220 -24.17 4.23 16.46
N GLY A 221 -23.18 4.06 15.58
CA GLY A 221 -22.21 2.96 15.65
C GLY A 221 -20.99 3.32 16.49
N GLN A 222 -19.95 2.49 16.38
CA GLN A 222 -18.68 2.67 17.09
C GLN A 222 -18.10 4.07 16.89
N VAL A 223 -17.54 4.61 17.97
CA VAL A 223 -16.80 5.87 18.04
C VAL A 223 -15.39 5.49 18.50
N GLU A 224 -14.40 5.80 17.70
CA GLU A 224 -12.99 5.49 17.97
C GLU A 224 -12.44 6.47 18.99
N GLU A 225 -11.58 5.99 19.89
CA GLU A 225 -10.85 6.88 20.79
C GLU A 225 -9.80 7.68 20.01
N PRO A 226 -9.63 8.98 20.29
CA PRO A 226 -8.54 9.75 19.73
C PRO A 226 -7.20 9.09 20.06
N THR A 227 -6.27 9.04 19.10
CA THR A 227 -4.89 8.59 19.36
C THR A 227 -4.28 9.39 20.50
N GLN A 228 -3.61 8.71 21.42
CA GLN A 228 -2.88 9.35 22.51
C GLN A 228 -1.73 10.21 21.95
N ASP A 229 -1.64 11.44 22.41
CA ASP A 229 -0.63 12.42 21.97
C ASP A 229 0.73 12.24 22.67
N ASP A 230 0.82 11.40 23.70
CA ASP A 230 1.99 11.30 24.58
C ASP A 230 2.88 10.09 24.22
N VAL A 231 3.48 10.14 23.02
CA VAL A 231 4.51 9.18 22.61
C VAL A 231 5.87 9.71 23.07
N PRO A 232 6.64 8.99 23.92
CA PRO A 232 7.95 9.45 24.32
C PRO A 232 8.89 9.49 23.12
N ARG A 233 9.64 10.58 22.98
CA ARG A 233 10.61 10.80 21.89
C ARG A 233 11.56 9.62 21.70
N HIS A 234 12.05 9.07 22.81
CA HIS A 234 12.89 7.89 22.85
C HIS A 234 12.40 6.97 23.95
N ASP A 235 12.26 5.70 23.62
CA ASP A 235 11.94 4.63 24.56
C ASP A 235 12.92 3.46 24.33
N PRO A 236 13.83 3.16 25.28
CA PRO A 236 14.76 2.05 25.17
C PRO A 236 14.09 0.68 25.00
N ALA A 237 12.82 0.55 25.41
CA ALA A 237 12.02 -0.67 25.24
C ALA A 237 11.35 -0.75 23.85
N ASN A 238 11.31 0.34 23.09
CA ASN A 238 10.78 0.32 21.73
C ASN A 238 11.83 -0.26 20.77
N PRO A 239 11.58 -1.42 20.13
CA PRO A 239 12.56 -2.11 19.29
C PRO A 239 12.89 -1.36 17.98
N LEU A 240 12.24 -0.23 17.70
CA LEU A 240 12.54 0.63 16.55
C LEU A 240 13.44 1.83 16.93
N CYS A 241 13.58 2.16 18.22
CA CYS A 241 14.42 3.27 18.65
C CYS A 241 15.93 2.99 18.49
N PRO A 242 16.76 4.04 18.32
CA PRO A 242 18.22 3.92 18.36
C PRO A 242 18.71 3.31 19.69
N GLY A 243 19.68 2.42 19.63
CA GLY A 243 20.24 1.73 20.80
C GLY A 243 19.35 0.67 21.45
N ALA A 244 18.11 0.49 20.98
CA ALA A 244 17.20 -0.51 21.52
C ALA A 244 17.53 -1.93 21.02
N GLN A 245 17.24 -2.93 21.85
CA GLN A 245 17.36 -4.34 21.47
C GLN A 245 16.08 -4.82 20.78
N ARG A 246 16.22 -5.50 19.65
CA ARG A 246 15.11 -6.10 18.89
C ARG A 246 14.81 -7.53 19.33
N ALA A 247 13.74 -8.10 18.79
CA ALA A 247 13.28 -9.45 19.16
C ALA A 247 14.30 -10.56 18.89
N ASN A 248 15.16 -10.38 17.88
CA ASN A 248 16.26 -11.31 17.58
C ASN A 248 17.54 -11.07 18.41
N GLY A 249 17.50 -10.17 19.39
CA GLY A 249 18.62 -9.83 20.26
C GLY A 249 19.63 -8.85 19.67
N LYS A 250 19.50 -8.46 18.39
CA LYS A 250 20.36 -7.43 17.77
C LYS A 250 20.02 -6.05 18.36
N VAL A 251 21.04 -5.21 18.50
CA VAL A 251 20.89 -3.83 18.96
C VAL A 251 20.86 -2.91 17.75
N ASN A 252 19.90 -1.99 17.71
CA ASN A 252 19.85 -0.96 16.68
C ASN A 252 21.05 -0.01 16.82
N PRO A 253 21.68 0.41 15.71
CA PRO A 253 22.70 1.44 15.78
C PRO A 253 22.11 2.75 16.32
N ASP A 254 22.99 3.65 16.78
CA ASP A 254 22.62 5.02 17.11
C ASP A 254 22.42 5.84 15.83
N TYR A 255 21.36 5.52 15.07
CA TYR A 255 21.08 6.15 13.78
C TYR A 255 20.49 7.55 13.95
N GLU A 256 20.83 8.46 13.03
CA GLU A 256 20.44 9.89 13.11
C GLU A 256 19.36 10.28 12.09
N SER A 257 19.02 9.40 11.14
CA SER A 257 17.99 9.65 10.11
C SER A 257 17.21 8.36 9.83
N THR A 258 17.16 7.88 8.59
CA THR A 258 16.49 6.62 8.24
C THR A 258 17.32 5.42 8.69
N PHE A 259 16.66 4.35 9.15
CA PHE A 259 17.31 3.08 9.48
C PHE A 259 16.53 1.91 8.89
N VAL A 260 17.23 1.02 8.18
CA VAL A 260 16.65 -0.13 7.48
C VAL A 260 17.22 -1.41 8.06
N PHE A 261 16.35 -2.39 8.30
CA PHE A 261 16.76 -3.72 8.71
C PHE A 261 15.78 -4.78 8.21
N ASP A 262 16.22 -6.03 8.12
CA ASP A 262 15.34 -7.15 7.79
C ASP A 262 14.33 -7.37 8.93
N ASN A 263 13.07 -7.54 8.57
CA ASN A 263 12.01 -7.76 9.53
C ASN A 263 12.29 -9.04 10.32
N ASP A 264 12.25 -8.96 11.66
CA ASP A 264 12.51 -10.10 12.54
C ASP A 264 11.43 -11.20 12.43
N PHE A 265 10.25 -10.87 11.87
CA PHE A 265 9.14 -11.77 11.59
C PHE A 265 8.68 -11.64 10.12
N PRO A 266 9.49 -12.07 9.15
CA PRO A 266 9.25 -11.77 7.74
C PRO A 266 8.10 -12.62 7.17
N ALA A 267 7.22 -11.99 6.38
CA ALA A 267 6.15 -12.68 5.66
C ALA A 267 6.65 -13.46 4.43
N LEU A 268 7.82 -13.09 3.90
CA LEU A 268 8.49 -13.75 2.78
C LEU A 268 9.93 -14.07 3.17
N GLN A 269 10.39 -15.25 2.78
CA GLN A 269 11.78 -15.70 2.97
C GLN A 269 12.41 -16.00 1.60
N PRO A 270 13.72 -15.74 1.42
CA PRO A 270 14.37 -15.86 0.11
C PRO A 270 14.54 -17.32 -0.34
N ASP A 271 14.58 -18.24 0.61
CA ASP A 271 14.91 -19.66 0.47
C ASP A 271 13.71 -20.60 0.70
N ALA A 272 12.49 -20.07 0.67
CA ALA A 272 11.28 -20.89 0.77
C ALA A 272 11.25 -21.98 -0.34
N PRO A 273 10.92 -23.24 0.00
CA PRO A 273 10.92 -24.34 -0.97
C PRO A 273 9.81 -24.16 -2.02
N GLU A 274 10.03 -24.75 -3.19
CA GLU A 274 9.01 -24.80 -4.25
C GLU A 274 7.85 -25.71 -3.82
N PRO A 275 6.58 -25.31 -4.03
CA PRO A 275 5.44 -26.19 -3.81
C PRO A 275 5.38 -27.30 -4.86
N ASP A 276 4.70 -28.40 -4.54
CA ASP A 276 4.53 -29.52 -5.46
C ASP A 276 3.88 -29.09 -6.78
N ALA A 277 4.45 -29.54 -7.91
CA ALA A 277 4.01 -29.17 -9.26
C ALA A 277 2.68 -29.84 -9.67
N ASP A 278 2.33 -30.95 -9.02
CA ASP A 278 1.17 -31.77 -9.34
C ASP A 278 -0.06 -31.33 -8.53
N GLY A 279 -0.92 -30.53 -9.17
CA GLY A 279 -2.13 -29.99 -8.54
C GLY A 279 -3.36 -30.12 -9.42
N HIS A 280 -4.52 -30.33 -8.79
CA HIS A 280 -5.82 -30.23 -9.45
C HIS A 280 -6.05 -28.77 -9.93
N PRO A 281 -6.72 -28.50 -11.08
CA PRO A 281 -6.92 -27.13 -11.58
C PRO A 281 -7.59 -26.14 -10.59
N LEU A 282 -8.37 -26.66 -9.63
CA LEU A 282 -9.00 -25.88 -8.55
C LEU A 282 -8.12 -25.68 -7.30
N LEU A 283 -7.02 -26.42 -7.18
CA LEU A 283 -6.16 -26.47 -5.99
C LEU A 283 -4.71 -26.22 -6.43
N ARG A 284 -4.41 -24.95 -6.74
CA ARG A 284 -3.10 -24.54 -7.26
C ARG A 284 -2.34 -23.76 -6.20
N ALA A 285 -1.09 -24.16 -5.98
CA ALA A 285 -0.10 -23.40 -5.23
C ALA A 285 1.01 -22.92 -6.18
N ALA A 286 1.72 -21.85 -5.80
CA ALA A 286 2.84 -21.31 -6.54
C ALA A 286 3.93 -20.83 -5.59
N SER A 287 5.17 -20.77 -6.08
CA SER A 287 6.34 -20.27 -5.34
C SER A 287 6.09 -18.86 -4.82
N ALA A 288 6.45 -18.62 -3.56
CA ALA A 288 6.44 -17.30 -2.95
C ALA A 288 7.76 -17.10 -2.19
N ARG A 289 8.72 -16.43 -2.84
CA ARG A 289 10.03 -16.10 -2.27
C ARG A 289 10.23 -14.60 -2.27
N GLY A 290 10.93 -14.10 -1.26
CA GLY A 290 11.06 -12.66 -1.08
C GLY A 290 11.82 -12.26 0.16
N VAL A 291 11.85 -10.95 0.42
CA VAL A 291 12.39 -10.38 1.64
C VAL A 291 11.44 -9.31 2.19
N CYS A 292 11.40 -9.18 3.51
CA CYS A 292 10.65 -8.14 4.20
C CYS A 292 11.62 -7.27 4.99
N LYS A 293 11.62 -5.97 4.76
CA LYS A 293 12.40 -4.97 5.51
C LYS A 293 11.48 -4.01 6.25
N VAL A 294 11.96 -3.50 7.38
CA VAL A 294 11.39 -2.37 8.10
C VAL A 294 12.32 -1.18 7.89
N MET A 295 11.75 0.00 7.66
CA MET A 295 12.50 1.25 7.52
C MET A 295 11.94 2.32 8.44
N CYS A 296 12.68 2.66 9.50
CA CYS A 296 12.38 3.81 10.34
C CYS A 296 12.67 5.10 9.55
N PHE A 297 11.78 6.09 9.67
CA PHE A 297 11.91 7.37 9.00
C PHE A 297 12.82 8.36 9.74
N HIS A 298 12.82 8.29 11.07
CA HIS A 298 13.52 9.23 11.95
C HIS A 298 13.81 8.58 13.32
N PRO A 299 14.90 8.93 14.03
CA PRO A 299 15.20 8.38 15.37
C PRO A 299 14.21 8.72 16.49
N TRP A 300 13.26 9.62 16.24
CA TRP A 300 12.36 10.16 17.26
C TRP A 300 10.95 9.63 17.05
N SER A 301 10.41 8.95 18.08
CA SER A 301 9.10 8.30 18.02
C SER A 301 7.92 9.28 18.11
N ASP A 302 8.16 10.52 18.56
CA ASP A 302 7.15 11.58 18.69
C ASP A 302 6.95 12.39 17.39
N LEU A 303 7.63 12.00 16.30
CA LEU A 303 7.47 12.60 14.98
C LEU A 303 6.64 11.75 14.04
N THR A 304 5.96 12.43 13.12
CA THR A 304 5.32 11.85 11.93
C THR A 304 5.76 12.64 10.71
N LEU A 305 5.63 12.07 9.51
CA LEU A 305 6.01 12.73 8.24
C LEU A 305 5.56 14.20 8.10
N PRO A 306 4.32 14.63 8.42
CA PRO A 306 3.94 16.04 8.31
C PRO A 306 4.67 16.97 9.28
N LEU A 307 5.23 16.46 10.37
CA LEU A 307 5.98 17.23 11.37
C LEU A 307 7.50 17.27 11.10
N MET A 308 8.01 16.35 10.28
CA MET A 308 9.41 16.31 9.85
C MET A 308 9.79 17.50 8.97
N SER A 309 11.05 17.91 8.97
CA SER A 309 11.56 18.94 8.04
C SER A 309 11.57 18.41 6.58
N LEU A 310 11.66 19.32 5.60
CA LEU A 310 11.72 18.90 4.20
C LEU A 310 12.94 18.04 3.90
N ALA A 311 14.09 18.36 4.51
CA ALA A 311 15.32 17.58 4.37
C ALA A 311 15.18 16.17 4.96
N GLU A 312 14.50 16.03 6.10
CA GLU A 312 14.23 14.71 6.70
C GLU A 312 13.31 13.86 5.82
N ILE A 313 12.26 14.45 5.24
CA ILE A 313 11.36 13.73 4.31
C ILE A 313 12.11 13.38 3.01
N ARG A 314 13.00 14.26 2.54
CA ARG A 314 13.86 13.98 1.38
C ARG A 314 14.76 12.76 1.62
N ASN A 315 15.35 12.62 2.81
CA ASN A 315 16.11 11.43 3.17
C ASN A 315 15.27 10.14 3.12
N VAL A 316 13.99 10.21 3.52
CA VAL A 316 13.03 9.09 3.39
C VAL A 316 12.83 8.72 1.92
N VAL A 317 12.62 9.72 1.05
CA VAL A 317 12.47 9.51 -0.39
C VAL A 317 13.72 8.88 -0.99
N ASP A 318 14.92 9.39 -0.65
CA ASP A 318 16.17 8.82 -1.15
C ASP A 318 16.34 7.37 -0.69
N LYS A 319 16.04 7.08 0.58
CA LYS A 319 16.15 5.71 1.08
C LYS A 319 15.15 4.76 0.40
N TRP A 320 13.94 5.23 0.06
CA TRP A 320 13.02 4.46 -0.77
C TRP A 320 13.61 4.15 -2.15
N THR A 321 14.24 5.12 -2.82
CA THR A 321 14.88 4.89 -4.13
C THR A 321 16.05 3.91 -4.05
N GLU A 322 16.87 4.02 -3.01
CA GLU A 322 18.02 3.13 -2.77
C GLU A 322 17.56 1.68 -2.58
N ILE A 323 16.57 1.44 -1.71
CA ILE A 323 16.03 0.09 -1.46
C ILE A 323 15.33 -0.46 -2.71
N ALA A 324 14.63 0.40 -3.47
CA ALA A 324 13.98 -0.01 -4.71
C ALA A 324 15.00 -0.48 -5.76
N VAL A 325 16.16 0.17 -5.86
CA VAL A 325 17.27 -0.26 -6.72
C VAL A 325 17.88 -1.57 -6.22
N GLU A 326 18.20 -1.66 -4.91
CA GLU A 326 18.81 -2.85 -4.29
C GLU A 326 17.94 -4.09 -4.51
N LEU A 327 16.68 -4.03 -4.07
CA LEU A 327 15.78 -5.17 -4.14
C LEU A 327 15.26 -5.41 -5.56
N GLY A 328 15.11 -4.34 -6.34
CA GLY A 328 14.69 -4.42 -7.73
C GLY A 328 15.69 -5.12 -8.63
N ALA A 329 16.95 -5.28 -8.22
CA ALA A 329 17.92 -6.10 -8.96
C ALA A 329 17.59 -7.60 -8.93
N SER A 330 16.87 -8.07 -7.91
CA SER A 330 16.62 -9.51 -7.68
C SER A 330 15.14 -9.91 -7.69
N TYR A 331 14.23 -8.97 -7.43
CA TYR A 331 12.80 -9.26 -7.25
C TYR A 331 11.95 -8.57 -8.32
N SER A 332 10.90 -9.27 -8.75
CA SER A 332 9.95 -8.80 -9.77
C SER A 332 9.10 -7.62 -9.30
N TRP A 333 8.85 -7.54 -7.99
CA TRP A 333 8.06 -6.46 -7.39
C TRP A 333 8.69 -6.03 -6.06
N VAL A 334 8.78 -4.72 -5.84
CA VAL A 334 9.21 -4.11 -4.57
C VAL A 334 8.06 -3.25 -4.05
N GLN A 335 7.33 -3.74 -3.06
CA GLN A 335 6.21 -3.02 -2.47
C GLN A 335 6.69 -2.20 -1.27
N ILE A 336 6.78 -0.88 -1.45
CA ILE A 336 6.98 0.08 -0.36
C ILE A 336 5.60 0.50 0.16
N PHE A 337 5.35 0.38 1.46
CA PHE A 337 4.09 0.76 2.07
C PHE A 337 4.23 1.17 3.55
N GLU A 338 3.39 2.10 3.99
CA GLU A 338 3.27 2.53 5.40
C GLU A 338 1.85 2.26 5.89
N ASN A 339 1.75 1.77 7.13
CA ASN A 339 0.50 1.72 7.90
C ASN A 339 0.63 2.68 9.09
N LYS A 340 -0.08 3.81 9.04
CA LYS A 340 -0.08 4.83 10.10
C LYS A 340 -1.33 4.70 10.98
N GLY A 341 -1.09 4.64 12.29
CA GLY A 341 -2.12 4.64 13.33
C GLY A 341 -2.72 3.27 13.63
N ALA A 342 -3.14 3.07 14.89
CA ALA A 342 -3.70 1.81 15.38
C ALA A 342 -4.92 1.33 14.59
N MET A 343 -5.71 2.26 14.05
CA MET A 343 -6.89 1.97 13.21
C MET A 343 -6.55 1.20 11.92
N MET A 344 -5.30 1.30 11.46
CA MET A 344 -4.76 0.60 10.29
C MET A 344 -3.93 -0.63 10.66
N GLY A 345 -3.99 -1.08 11.91
CA GLY A 345 -3.26 -2.25 12.40
C GLY A 345 -1.79 -2.00 12.75
N CYS A 346 -1.36 -0.74 12.82
CA CYS A 346 -0.01 -0.40 13.28
C CYS A 346 0.07 -0.45 14.81
N SER A 347 0.92 -1.33 15.34
CA SER A 347 1.07 -1.55 16.78
C SER A 347 2.23 -0.76 17.42
N ASN A 348 3.16 -0.21 16.62
CA ASN A 348 4.30 0.56 17.11
C ASN A 348 4.20 2.02 16.62
N PRO A 349 4.21 3.03 17.52
CA PRO A 349 4.02 4.42 17.15
C PRO A 349 5.24 5.07 16.47
N HIS A 350 6.41 4.43 16.52
CA HIS A 350 7.63 4.98 15.91
C HIS A 350 7.45 5.12 14.39
N PRO A 351 7.85 6.24 13.76
CA PRO A 351 7.56 6.50 12.35
C PRO A 351 8.36 5.56 11.44
N HIS A 352 7.67 4.70 10.69
CA HIS A 352 8.31 3.70 9.83
C HIS A 352 7.41 3.28 8.67
N CYS A 353 8.03 2.73 7.62
CA CYS A 353 7.36 1.93 6.60
C CYS A 353 7.89 0.50 6.58
N GLN A 354 7.28 -0.30 5.72
CA GLN A 354 7.74 -1.64 5.38
C GLN A 354 8.01 -1.74 3.89
N ILE A 355 8.92 -2.63 3.52
CA ILE A 355 9.25 -2.94 2.14
C ILE A 355 9.21 -4.46 1.98
N TRP A 356 8.28 -4.96 1.17
CA TRP A 356 8.19 -6.38 0.86
C TRP A 356 8.53 -6.57 -0.61
N ALA A 357 9.59 -7.32 -0.89
CA ALA A 357 9.99 -7.64 -2.25
C ALA A 357 9.68 -9.11 -2.56
N SER A 358 9.08 -9.38 -3.72
CA SER A 358 8.60 -10.71 -4.12
C SER A 358 9.07 -11.10 -5.51
N ASN A 359 9.34 -12.40 -5.71
CA ASN A 359 9.68 -12.97 -7.02
C ASN A 359 8.47 -13.10 -7.97
N PHE A 360 7.28 -12.80 -7.50
CA PHE A 360 6.03 -12.75 -8.26
C PHE A 360 5.45 -11.33 -8.26
N LEU A 361 4.58 -11.04 -9.23
CA LEU A 361 3.74 -9.84 -9.21
C LEU A 361 2.52 -10.07 -8.32
N PRO A 362 2.28 -9.24 -7.29
CA PRO A 362 1.05 -9.31 -6.50
C PRO A 362 -0.21 -9.05 -7.35
N ASN A 363 -1.38 -9.37 -6.79
CA ASN A 363 -2.67 -9.22 -7.48
C ASN A 363 -2.89 -7.80 -8.04
N GLU A 364 -2.59 -6.78 -7.24
CA GLU A 364 -2.77 -5.37 -7.63
C GLU A 364 -1.82 -4.95 -8.74
N ALA A 365 -0.53 -5.30 -8.61
CA ALA A 365 0.47 -5.06 -9.65
C ALA A 365 0.10 -5.75 -10.96
N THR A 366 -0.41 -6.98 -10.90
CA THR A 366 -0.83 -7.74 -12.09
C THR A 366 -2.03 -7.08 -12.79
N LEU A 367 -3.00 -6.60 -12.02
CA LEU A 367 -4.16 -5.89 -12.56
C LEU A 367 -3.75 -4.57 -13.20
N GLU A 368 -2.97 -3.75 -12.51
CA GLU A 368 -2.51 -2.46 -13.00
C GLU A 368 -1.58 -2.58 -14.20
N ASP A 369 -0.71 -3.60 -14.26
CA ASP A 369 0.12 -3.87 -15.43
C ASP A 369 -0.75 -4.13 -16.66
N ARG A 370 -1.72 -5.05 -16.52
CA ARG A 370 -2.66 -5.42 -17.59
C ARG A 370 -3.45 -4.21 -18.08
N THR A 371 -4.10 -3.49 -17.18
CA THR A 371 -5.04 -2.41 -17.55
C THR A 371 -4.31 -1.21 -18.14
N GLN A 372 -3.16 -0.82 -17.59
CA GLN A 372 -2.34 0.25 -18.15
C GLN A 372 -1.79 -0.13 -19.53
N LYS A 373 -1.33 -1.37 -19.71
CA LYS A 373 -0.87 -1.88 -21.01
C LYS A 373 -1.97 -1.88 -22.06
N GLN A 374 -3.18 -2.33 -21.68
CA GLN A 374 -4.36 -2.31 -22.55
C GLN A 374 -4.75 -0.88 -22.95
N TYR A 375 -4.68 0.07 -22.01
CA TYR A 375 -4.96 1.48 -22.29
C TYR A 375 -3.92 2.08 -23.25
N LEU A 376 -2.63 1.88 -22.99
CA LEU A 376 -1.56 2.37 -23.87
C LEU A 376 -1.73 1.83 -25.29
N ALA A 377 -1.98 0.52 -25.43
CA ALA A 377 -2.16 -0.11 -26.75
C ALA A 377 -3.35 0.49 -27.52
N LYS A 378 -4.39 0.94 -26.82
CA LYS A 378 -5.61 1.51 -27.42
C LYS A 378 -5.51 3.01 -27.69
N HIS A 379 -4.85 3.76 -26.80
CA HIS A 379 -4.89 5.22 -26.77
C HIS A 379 -3.55 5.89 -27.14
N GLY A 380 -2.45 5.13 -27.16
CA GLY A 380 -1.11 5.63 -27.49
C GLY A 380 -0.46 6.50 -26.42
N VAL A 381 -1.10 6.66 -25.25
CA VAL A 381 -0.58 7.41 -24.09
C VAL A 381 -0.74 6.59 -22.80
N PRO A 382 0.17 6.70 -21.81
CA PRO A 382 0.03 6.02 -20.53
C PRO A 382 -1.23 6.48 -19.78
N MET A 383 -1.99 5.54 -19.24
CA MET A 383 -3.31 5.79 -18.63
C MET A 383 -3.28 6.91 -17.59
N LEU A 384 -2.37 6.84 -16.62
CA LEU A 384 -2.34 7.79 -15.52
C LEU A 384 -1.71 9.13 -15.89
N LEU A 385 -0.91 9.19 -16.96
CA LEU A 385 -0.42 10.46 -17.49
C LEU A 385 -1.57 11.26 -18.14
N ASP A 386 -2.38 10.58 -18.95
CA ASP A 386 -3.60 11.14 -19.53
C ASP A 386 -4.61 11.55 -18.44
N TYR A 387 -4.78 10.70 -17.42
CA TYR A 387 -5.62 11.03 -16.26
C TYR A 387 -5.11 12.26 -15.48
N ALA A 388 -3.79 12.37 -15.24
CA ALA A 388 -3.18 13.52 -14.57
C ALA A 388 -3.46 14.83 -15.33
N GLN A 389 -3.32 14.79 -16.66
CA GLN A 389 -3.62 15.94 -17.51
C GLN A 389 -5.10 16.32 -17.43
N LEU A 390 -6.00 15.33 -17.52
CA LEU A 390 -7.44 15.57 -17.42
C LEU A 390 -7.84 16.20 -16.07
N GLU A 391 -7.27 15.73 -14.96
CA GLU A 391 -7.54 16.31 -13.65
C GLU A 391 -6.94 17.71 -13.49
N ALA A 392 -5.75 17.97 -14.06
CA ALA A 392 -5.15 19.31 -14.09
C ALA A 392 -6.03 20.32 -14.86
N GLU A 393 -6.71 19.88 -15.92
CA GLU A 393 -7.65 20.70 -16.69
C GLU A 393 -8.97 20.94 -15.92
N ARG A 394 -9.52 19.89 -15.29
CA ARG A 394 -10.83 19.97 -14.61
C ARG A 394 -10.79 20.61 -13.23
N LYS A 395 -9.68 20.46 -12.50
CA LYS A 395 -9.38 21.04 -11.17
C LYS A 395 -10.29 20.64 -10.01
N GLU A 396 -11.47 20.10 -10.26
CA GLU A 396 -12.49 19.80 -9.24
C GLU A 396 -12.03 18.79 -8.17
N ARG A 397 -11.12 17.88 -8.50
CA ARG A 397 -10.62 16.82 -7.60
C ARG A 397 -9.17 16.99 -7.13
N ILE A 398 -8.48 18.05 -7.55
CA ILE A 398 -7.10 18.35 -7.11
C ILE A 398 -7.11 18.70 -5.61
N VAL A 399 -6.24 18.10 -4.81
CA VAL A 399 -6.09 18.44 -3.38
C VAL A 399 -4.93 19.40 -3.18
N VAL A 400 -3.79 19.07 -3.78
CA VAL A 400 -2.55 19.85 -3.75
C VAL A 400 -1.76 19.54 -5.01
N GLU A 401 -1.08 20.53 -5.56
CA GLU A 401 -0.18 20.39 -6.70
C GLU A 401 1.10 21.20 -6.47
N ASN A 402 2.18 20.81 -7.13
CA ASN A 402 3.38 21.62 -7.30
C ASN A 402 3.91 21.45 -8.74
N THR A 403 5.15 21.89 -8.98
CA THR A 403 5.76 21.84 -10.32
C THR A 403 5.72 20.44 -10.93
N ASP A 404 6.08 19.42 -10.14
CA ASP A 404 6.37 18.07 -10.64
C ASP A 404 5.30 17.04 -10.27
N TRP A 405 4.44 17.33 -9.28
CA TRP A 405 3.50 16.38 -8.70
C TRP A 405 2.08 16.92 -8.60
N LEU A 406 1.13 15.99 -8.71
CA LEU A 406 -0.30 16.23 -8.57
C LEU A 406 -0.87 15.27 -7.53
N VAL A 407 -1.69 15.77 -6.61
CA VAL A 407 -2.51 14.95 -5.71
C VAL A 407 -3.97 15.19 -6.02
N VAL A 408 -4.71 14.12 -6.28
CA VAL A 408 -6.16 14.16 -6.51
C VAL A 408 -6.88 13.22 -5.57
N VAL A 409 -8.16 13.48 -5.29
CA VAL A 409 -9.07 12.41 -4.90
C VAL A 409 -9.51 11.72 -6.20
N PRO A 410 -9.10 10.46 -6.47
CA PRO A 410 -9.36 9.89 -7.79
C PRO A 410 -10.86 9.75 -8.05
N TYR A 411 -11.27 9.88 -9.31
CA TYR A 411 -12.68 9.82 -9.73
C TYR A 411 -13.38 8.54 -9.23
N TRP A 412 -12.62 7.45 -9.10
CA TRP A 412 -13.02 6.12 -8.67
C TRP A 412 -12.62 5.79 -7.23
N ALA A 413 -12.31 6.78 -6.39
CA ALA A 413 -11.94 6.56 -4.99
C ALA A 413 -12.98 5.69 -4.24
N THR A 414 -12.55 4.72 -3.43
CA THR A 414 -13.41 3.88 -2.59
C THR A 414 -13.41 4.33 -1.13
N TRP A 415 -12.26 4.77 -0.62
CA TRP A 415 -12.12 5.35 0.72
C TRP A 415 -12.58 6.82 0.76
N PRO A 416 -13.04 7.34 1.91
CA PRO A 416 -13.69 8.65 1.98
C PRO A 416 -12.83 9.79 1.45
N PHE A 417 -11.60 9.89 1.96
CA PHE A 417 -10.60 10.88 1.60
C PHE A 417 -9.39 10.24 0.90
N GLN A 418 -9.63 9.17 0.13
CA GLN A 418 -8.60 8.54 -0.68
C GLN A 418 -7.89 9.57 -1.55
N THR A 419 -6.57 9.50 -1.66
CA THR A 419 -5.84 10.30 -2.65
C THR A 419 -4.93 9.43 -3.51
N LEU A 420 -4.67 9.93 -4.71
CA LEU A 420 -3.69 9.43 -5.66
C LEU A 420 -2.65 10.54 -5.88
N LEU A 421 -1.40 10.26 -5.57
CA LEU A 421 -0.26 11.14 -5.80
C LEU A 421 0.53 10.59 -7.00
N LEU A 422 0.77 11.42 -8.02
CA LEU A 422 1.46 11.01 -9.23
C LEU A 422 2.30 12.15 -9.82
N PRO A 423 3.45 11.86 -10.46
CA PRO A 423 4.23 12.86 -11.12
C PRO A 423 3.55 13.32 -12.41
N ARG A 424 3.82 14.56 -12.80
CA ARG A 424 3.29 15.20 -14.01
C ARG A 424 4.12 14.86 -15.24
N ARG A 425 5.38 14.43 -15.04
CA ARG A 425 6.22 13.80 -16.07
C ARG A 425 5.89 12.31 -16.16
N HIS A 426 6.12 11.72 -17.34
CA HIS A 426 6.14 10.27 -17.48
C HIS A 426 7.34 9.68 -16.74
N ILE A 427 7.06 8.92 -15.69
CA ILE A 427 8.05 8.27 -14.81
C ILE A 427 7.51 6.88 -14.51
N SER A 428 8.25 5.82 -14.84
CA SER A 428 7.75 4.46 -14.64
C SER A 428 8.05 3.92 -13.25
N ARG A 429 9.20 4.28 -12.64
CA ARG A 429 9.62 3.76 -11.33
C ARG A 429 10.14 4.86 -10.42
N LEU A 430 10.18 4.59 -9.11
CA LEU A 430 10.64 5.56 -8.09
C LEU A 430 12.12 5.96 -8.31
N GLN A 431 12.96 5.01 -8.74
CA GLN A 431 14.38 5.27 -9.04
C GLN A 431 14.61 6.15 -10.28
N ASP A 432 13.59 6.35 -11.13
CA ASP A 432 13.67 7.19 -12.34
C ASP A 432 13.42 8.69 -12.03
N LEU A 433 13.22 9.03 -10.76
CA LEU A 433 13.06 10.40 -10.27
C LEU A 433 14.38 11.16 -10.29
N GLN A 434 14.34 12.37 -10.86
CA GLN A 434 15.41 13.35 -10.78
C GLN A 434 15.49 13.98 -9.39
N GLU A 435 16.67 14.52 -9.03
CA GLU A 435 16.91 15.17 -7.74
C GLU A 435 15.84 16.22 -7.37
N SER A 436 15.50 17.11 -8.31
CA SER A 436 14.47 18.14 -8.09
C SER A 436 13.07 17.56 -7.88
N GLU A 437 12.75 16.44 -8.53
CA GLU A 437 11.46 15.75 -8.38
C GLU A 437 11.37 15.04 -7.02
N ARG A 438 12.50 14.63 -6.44
CA ARG A 438 12.56 14.07 -5.08
C ARG A 438 12.37 15.17 -4.01
N ASP A 439 12.99 16.33 -4.22
CA ASP A 439 12.78 17.50 -3.35
C ASP A 439 11.33 17.97 -3.37
N SER A 440 10.73 18.06 -4.57
CA SER A 440 9.34 18.46 -4.72
C SER A 440 8.37 17.38 -4.24
N LEU A 441 8.75 16.08 -4.29
CA LEU A 441 7.99 14.99 -3.69
C LEU A 441 7.91 15.15 -2.16
N ALA A 442 9.06 15.42 -1.51
CA ALA A 442 9.09 15.66 -0.07
C ALA A 442 8.18 16.84 0.34
N SER A 443 8.21 17.92 -0.46
CA SER A 443 7.34 19.08 -0.27
C SER A 443 5.85 18.76 -0.41
N ILE A 444 5.44 18.07 -1.48
CA ILE A 444 4.01 17.79 -1.70
C ILE A 444 3.46 16.77 -0.71
N MET A 445 4.28 15.79 -0.29
CA MET A 445 3.91 14.85 0.77
C MET A 445 3.67 15.58 2.09
N LYS A 446 4.57 16.48 2.50
CA LYS A 446 4.38 17.28 3.73
C LYS A 446 3.07 18.07 3.68
N ARG A 447 2.77 18.72 2.55
CA ARG A 447 1.54 19.50 2.36
C ARG A 447 0.28 18.62 2.40
N LEU A 448 0.29 17.47 1.71
CA LEU A 448 -0.81 16.51 1.73
C LEU A 448 -1.07 15.97 3.14
N LEU A 449 -0.02 15.51 3.82
CA LEU A 449 -0.14 14.89 5.13
C LEU A 449 -0.55 15.91 6.21
N SER A 450 -0.11 17.17 6.11
CA SER A 450 -0.60 18.24 6.97
C SER A 450 -2.08 18.52 6.74
N LYS A 451 -2.54 18.53 5.49
CA LYS A 451 -3.98 18.66 5.18
C LYS A 451 -4.79 17.50 5.74
N TYR A 452 -4.28 16.27 5.69
CA TYR A 452 -4.93 15.13 6.33
C TYR A 452 -5.06 15.31 7.84
N ASP A 453 -3.97 15.63 8.54
CA ASP A 453 -4.00 15.80 9.99
C ASP A 453 -4.88 17.00 10.41
N ASN A 454 -4.89 18.08 9.62
CA ASN A 454 -5.73 19.25 9.84
C ASN A 454 -7.22 19.01 9.61
N LEU A 455 -7.60 18.00 8.81
CA LEU A 455 -9.01 17.75 8.46
C LEU A 455 -9.89 17.50 9.69
N PHE A 456 -9.35 16.78 10.67
CA PHE A 456 -10.01 16.50 11.94
C PHE A 456 -9.13 16.83 13.16
N GLN A 457 -8.04 17.57 12.98
CA GLN A 457 -7.06 17.95 14.02
C GLN A 457 -6.58 16.74 14.84
N ILE A 458 -6.13 15.71 14.14
CA ILE A 458 -5.63 14.45 14.71
C ILE A 458 -4.51 13.90 13.84
N SER A 459 -3.63 13.08 14.39
CA SER A 459 -2.73 12.24 13.59
C SER A 459 -3.55 11.29 12.70
N PHE A 460 -3.73 11.65 11.43
CA PHE A 460 -4.68 11.02 10.54
C PHE A 460 -4.19 9.63 10.12
N PRO A 461 -4.95 8.55 10.38
CA PRO A 461 -4.55 7.20 10.03
C PRO A 461 -4.71 6.94 8.53
N TYR A 462 -3.82 6.14 7.96
CA TYR A 462 -3.92 5.66 6.57
C TYR A 462 -3.01 4.46 6.34
N SER A 463 -3.33 3.70 5.29
CA SER A 463 -2.33 2.87 4.61
C SER A 463 -1.94 3.60 3.32
N MET A 464 -0.65 3.65 3.01
CA MET A 464 -0.17 4.18 1.74
C MET A 464 0.86 3.25 1.13
N GLY A 465 1.07 3.36 -0.18
CA GLY A 465 2.12 2.61 -0.86
C GLY A 465 2.37 3.11 -2.27
N TRP A 466 3.54 2.76 -2.79
CA TRP A 466 4.01 3.12 -4.13
C TRP A 466 3.77 1.97 -5.11
N HIS A 467 3.27 2.29 -6.30
CA HIS A 467 3.21 1.41 -7.45
C HIS A 467 4.01 2.03 -8.61
N GLY A 468 4.90 1.25 -9.19
CA GLY A 468 5.67 1.59 -10.38
C GLY A 468 5.92 0.34 -11.23
N ALA A 469 6.58 0.49 -12.37
CA ALA A 469 6.85 -0.64 -13.25
C ALA A 469 7.61 -1.78 -12.55
N PRO A 470 7.27 -3.05 -12.84
CA PRO A 470 8.00 -4.21 -12.33
C PRO A 470 9.52 -4.13 -12.50
N THR A 471 10.24 -4.82 -11.62
CA THR A 471 11.71 -4.87 -11.57
C THR A 471 12.21 -6.31 -11.82
N GLY A 472 13.44 -6.64 -11.43
CA GLY A 472 14.05 -7.94 -11.66
C GLY A 472 14.20 -8.20 -13.16
N SER A 473 13.67 -9.34 -13.63
CA SER A 473 13.69 -9.69 -15.06
C SER A 473 12.91 -8.73 -15.96
N TYR A 474 12.10 -7.82 -15.38
CA TYR A 474 11.35 -6.82 -16.13
C TYR A 474 12.11 -5.51 -16.36
N LEU A 475 13.32 -5.35 -15.80
CA LEU A 475 14.12 -4.14 -16.00
C LEU A 475 14.49 -3.93 -17.49
N ASP A 476 14.69 -5.02 -18.23
CA ASP A 476 14.99 -5.00 -19.66
C ASP A 476 13.74 -5.03 -20.56
N ALA A 477 12.54 -5.13 -19.97
CA ALA A 477 11.27 -5.18 -20.71
C ALA A 477 10.71 -3.78 -20.95
N ASP A 478 9.96 -3.61 -22.05
CA ASP A 478 9.20 -2.39 -22.28
C ASP A 478 8.06 -2.27 -21.25
N CYS A 479 8.22 -1.30 -20.36
CA CYS A 479 7.25 -0.93 -19.32
C CYS A 479 6.73 0.51 -19.53
N SER A 480 6.77 1.04 -20.75
CA SER A 480 6.34 2.40 -21.08
C SER A 480 4.87 2.68 -20.78
N HIS A 481 4.04 1.64 -20.60
CA HIS A 481 2.65 1.78 -20.14
C HIS A 481 2.51 2.21 -18.69
N TRP A 482 3.53 1.98 -17.86
CA TRP A 482 3.49 2.31 -16.45
C TRP A 482 3.72 3.79 -16.19
N GLN A 483 2.99 4.29 -15.19
CA GLN A 483 3.21 5.58 -14.55
C GLN A 483 3.28 5.36 -13.02
N LEU A 484 4.37 5.82 -12.43
CA LEU A 484 4.61 5.83 -10.99
C LEU A 484 3.49 6.59 -10.28
N HIS A 485 2.99 6.03 -9.20
CA HIS A 485 2.00 6.69 -8.35
C HIS A 485 1.99 6.12 -6.93
N ALA A 486 1.47 6.89 -5.99
CA ALA A 486 1.19 6.46 -4.63
C ALA A 486 -0.30 6.55 -4.32
N HIS A 487 -0.81 5.54 -3.63
CA HIS A 487 -2.17 5.53 -3.09
C HIS A 487 -2.15 5.87 -1.61
N TYR A 488 -3.13 6.64 -1.15
CA TYR A 488 -3.43 6.82 0.29
C TYR A 488 -4.86 6.37 0.58
N TYR A 489 -5.02 5.46 1.54
CA TYR A 489 -6.29 4.85 1.93
C TYR A 489 -6.65 5.16 3.40
N PRO A 490 -7.14 6.38 3.70
CA PRO A 490 -7.54 6.74 5.04
C PRO A 490 -8.94 6.23 5.40
N PRO A 491 -9.16 5.71 6.63
CA PRO A 491 -10.44 5.16 7.04
C PRO A 491 -11.42 6.21 7.57
N LEU A 492 -10.96 7.37 8.06
CA LEU A 492 -11.84 8.36 8.69
C LEU A 492 -12.85 8.95 7.69
N LEU A 493 -14.09 9.18 8.14
CA LEU A 493 -15.20 9.61 7.29
C LEU A 493 -15.84 10.91 7.76
N ARG A 494 -16.30 11.01 9.02
CA ARG A 494 -17.10 12.16 9.50
C ARG A 494 -16.37 13.04 10.51
N SER A 495 -15.50 12.45 11.32
CA SER A 495 -14.76 13.09 12.41
C SER A 495 -13.53 12.25 12.75
N ALA A 496 -12.73 12.72 13.71
CA ALA A 496 -11.62 11.98 14.29
C ALA A 496 -11.99 10.59 14.83
N SER A 497 -13.27 10.38 15.16
CA SER A 497 -13.75 9.17 15.83
C SER A 497 -14.71 8.33 14.99
N VAL A 498 -15.07 8.75 13.77
CA VAL A 498 -16.02 8.02 12.92
C VAL A 498 -15.34 7.60 11.62
N ARG A 499 -15.06 6.29 11.53
CA ARG A 499 -14.46 5.64 10.36
C ARG A 499 -15.47 5.02 9.42
N LYS A 500 -15.01 4.76 8.20
CA LYS A 500 -15.60 3.85 7.24
C LYS A 500 -15.31 2.40 7.64
N PHE A 501 -16.30 1.53 7.42
CA PHE A 501 -16.17 0.08 7.49
C PHE A 501 -16.45 -0.48 6.11
N MET A 502 -15.46 -1.13 5.48
CA MET A 502 -15.67 -1.88 4.23
C MET A 502 -16.05 -3.32 4.57
N VAL A 503 -17.35 -3.55 4.73
CA VAL A 503 -17.94 -4.80 5.23
C VAL A 503 -19.21 -5.13 4.45
N GLY A 504 -19.83 -6.29 4.71
CA GLY A 504 -21.18 -6.60 4.22
C GLY A 504 -21.30 -6.52 2.69
N TYR A 505 -21.95 -5.46 2.19
CA TYR A 505 -22.12 -5.25 0.75
C TYR A 505 -20.78 -5.09 0.02
N GLU A 506 -19.81 -4.37 0.61
CA GLU A 506 -18.49 -4.19 -0.01
C GLU A 506 -17.66 -5.48 -0.08
N MET A 507 -17.88 -6.44 0.83
CA MET A 507 -17.19 -7.74 0.81
C MET A 507 -17.84 -8.77 -0.12
N LEU A 508 -19.14 -8.65 -0.38
CA LEU A 508 -19.94 -9.67 -1.08
C LEU A 508 -20.47 -9.20 -2.45
N ALA A 509 -20.34 -7.92 -2.79
CA ALA A 509 -20.83 -7.36 -4.05
C ALA A 509 -19.81 -6.40 -4.70
N GLN A 510 -19.72 -5.15 -4.23
CA GLN A 510 -18.83 -4.15 -4.79
C GLN A 510 -18.59 -2.98 -3.82
N ALA A 511 -17.50 -2.25 -4.01
CA ALA A 511 -17.19 -1.09 -3.19
C ALA A 511 -18.30 -0.02 -3.27
N GLN A 512 -18.62 0.59 -2.13
CA GLN A 512 -19.61 1.66 -2.01
C GLN A 512 -19.02 2.86 -1.26
N ARG A 513 -19.35 4.10 -1.64
CA ARG A 513 -18.97 5.32 -0.92
C ARG A 513 -20.12 6.29 -0.70
N ASP A 514 -20.06 7.00 0.42
CA ASP A 514 -21.11 7.93 0.88
C ASP A 514 -20.86 9.39 0.46
N LEU A 515 -19.62 9.86 0.52
CA LEU A 515 -19.19 11.22 0.16
C LEU A 515 -18.73 11.22 -1.30
N THR A 516 -19.05 12.19 -2.17
CA THR A 516 -18.48 12.16 -3.54
C THR A 516 -16.97 12.48 -3.55
N PRO A 517 -16.19 12.00 -4.53
CA PRO A 517 -14.79 12.38 -4.69
C PRO A 517 -14.57 13.90 -4.75
N GLU A 518 -15.46 14.62 -5.41
CA GLU A 518 -15.39 16.09 -5.55
C GLU A 518 -15.56 16.79 -4.19
N GLN A 519 -16.53 16.34 -3.38
CA GLN A 519 -16.76 16.88 -2.04
C GLN A 519 -15.59 16.55 -1.09
N ALA A 520 -14.98 15.37 -1.23
CA ALA A 520 -13.80 15.00 -0.46
C ALA A 520 -12.61 15.89 -0.80
N ALA A 521 -12.37 16.13 -2.10
CA ALA A 521 -11.30 17.00 -2.57
C ALA A 521 -11.50 18.45 -2.11
N GLU A 522 -12.72 18.97 -2.20
CA GLU A 522 -13.06 20.31 -1.72
C GLU A 522 -12.74 20.48 -0.23
N ARG A 523 -13.12 19.52 0.61
CA ARG A 523 -12.82 19.55 2.05
C ARG A 523 -11.32 19.56 2.33
N LEU A 524 -10.55 18.71 1.65
CA LEU A 524 -9.08 18.66 1.81
C LEU A 524 -8.39 19.93 1.27
N ARG A 525 -8.88 20.52 0.17
CA ARG A 525 -8.37 21.79 -0.34
C ARG A 525 -8.55 22.92 0.66
N ASN A 526 -9.72 22.97 1.33
CA ASN A 526 -10.11 24.08 2.19
C ASN A 526 -9.46 24.08 3.58
N VAL A 527 -8.69 23.06 3.94
CA VAL A 527 -7.89 23.06 5.19
C VAL A 527 -6.48 23.61 4.97
N PRO A 528 -5.86 24.28 5.98
CA PRO A 528 -4.52 24.84 5.83
C PRO A 528 -3.45 23.79 5.49
N GLU A 529 -2.37 24.22 4.84
CA GLU A 529 -1.18 23.39 4.57
C GLU A 529 -0.19 23.35 5.75
N GLU A 530 -0.26 24.34 6.63
CA GLU A 530 0.50 24.37 7.87
C GLU A 530 -0.18 23.50 8.94
N HIS A 531 0.56 22.55 9.51
CA HIS A 531 0.06 21.59 10.49
C HIS A 531 -0.40 22.26 11.79
N TYR A 532 -1.56 21.87 12.33
CA TYR A 532 -2.19 22.51 13.49
C TYR A 532 -1.27 22.58 14.73
N ARG A 533 -0.51 21.51 15.02
CA ARG A 533 0.46 21.47 16.14
C ARG A 533 1.61 22.49 16.05
N LEU A 534 1.92 23.02 14.87
CA LEU A 534 2.97 24.03 14.73
C LEU A 534 2.46 25.41 15.17
N LYS A 535 1.19 25.71 14.93
CA LYS A 535 0.55 26.96 15.37
C LYS A 535 0.43 27.08 16.89
N GLU A 536 0.17 25.96 17.55
CA GLU A 536 0.04 25.92 19.01
C GLU A 536 1.38 26.25 19.71
N LYS A 537 2.51 25.89 19.10
CA LYS A 537 3.85 26.22 19.61
C LYS A 537 4.22 27.69 19.48
N ASP A 538 3.71 28.39 18.47
CA ASP A 538 3.96 29.82 18.29
C ASP A 538 3.03 30.70 19.17
N ALA A 539 1.95 30.11 19.69
CA ALA A 539 0.98 30.77 20.57
C ALA A 539 1.22 30.51 22.08
N SER A 540 2.18 29.63 22.41
CA SER A 540 2.61 29.29 23.77
C SER A 540 4.02 29.82 24.04
#